data_AF-A0A354B0T1-F1
#
_entry.id   AF-A0A354B0T1-F1
#
_cell.length_a   1.000
_cell.length_b   1.000
_cell.length_c   1.000
_cell.angle_alpha   90.00
_cell.angle_beta   90.00
_cell.angle_gamma   90.00
#
_symmetry.space_group_name_H-M   'P 1'
#
loop_
_entity.id
_entity.type
_entity.pdbx_description
1 polymer ?
#
loop_
_entity_poly.entity_id
_entity_poly.type
_entity_poly.pdbx_seq_one_letter_code
_entity_poly.pdbx_strand_id
1 'polypeptide(L)'
;FLLPVEVLPGAWRQVQGQLLELAGEAQLRMAQRKAGPVVTDQGNLVLDVKFAGGIADPVGLEREINNLPGVLENGLFVNITDQVLVGEIQDGVASVRDLAKR
;
A
#
# COMPACT_ATOMS: atom_id res chain seq x y z
N PHE A 1 0.36 1.31 9.65
CA PHE A 1 0.64 0.53 8.43
C PHE A 1 1.25 1.47 7.39
N LEU A 2 2.04 0.95 6.45
CA LEU A 2 2.60 1.72 5.32
C LEU A 2 1.91 1.23 4.06
N LEU A 3 1.24 2.13 3.34
CA LEU A 3 0.60 1.82 2.06
C LEU A 3 1.68 1.71 0.98
N PRO A 4 1.89 0.53 0.37
CA PRO A 4 2.79 0.40 -0.76
C PRO A 4 2.18 1.06 -2.01
N VAL A 5 2.99 1.81 -2.75
CA VAL A 5 2.64 2.36 -4.06
C VAL A 5 3.73 1.98 -5.05
N GLU A 6 3.37 1.25 -6.10
CA GLU A 6 4.30 0.84 -7.16
C GLU A 6 4.43 1.96 -8.19
N VAL A 7 5.67 2.34 -8.51
CA VAL A 7 5.97 3.52 -9.34
C VAL A 7 7.05 3.24 -10.37
N LEU A 8 6.95 3.92 -11.52
CA LEU A 8 7.98 3.87 -12.55
C LEU A 8 9.32 4.39 -11.98
N PRO A 9 10.46 3.73 -12.27
CA PRO A 9 11.76 4.16 -11.76
C PRO A 9 12.15 5.59 -12.15
N GLY A 10 11.67 6.10 -13.29
CA GLY A 10 11.92 7.49 -13.71
C GLY A 10 11.06 8.53 -12.99
N ALA A 11 9.95 8.12 -12.38
CA ALA A 11 8.93 9.02 -11.84
C ALA A 11 8.90 9.07 -10.29
N TRP A 12 9.60 8.16 -9.60
CA TRP A 12 9.40 7.95 -8.16
C TRP A 12 9.58 9.21 -7.30
N ARG A 13 10.50 10.13 -7.64
CA ARG A 13 10.68 11.38 -6.88
C ARG A 13 9.52 12.36 -7.07
N GLN A 14 8.97 12.43 -8.28
CA GLN A 14 7.81 13.25 -8.56
C GLN A 14 6.59 12.70 -7.82
N VAL A 15 6.35 11.40 -7.94
CA VAL A 15 5.25 10.72 -7.23
C VAL A 15 5.41 10.87 -5.71
N GLN A 16 6.63 10.75 -5.18
CA GLN A 16 6.90 11.00 -3.75
C GLN A 16 6.47 12.41 -3.32
N GLY A 17 6.75 13.43 -4.13
CA GLY A 17 6.29 14.81 -3.87
C GLY A 17 4.77 14.96 -3.92
N GLN A 18 4.12 14.35 -4.92
CA GLN A 18 2.65 14.40 -5.06
C GLN A 18 1.94 13.66 -3.93
N LEU A 19 2.49 12.54 -3.46
CA LEU A 19 1.97 11.81 -2.30
C LEU A 19 2.04 12.66 -1.01
N LEU A 20 3.05 13.51 -0.87
CA LEU A 20 3.15 14.45 0.25
C LEU A 20 2.02 15.48 0.23
N GLU A 21 1.61 15.95 -0.96
CA GLU A 21 0.45 16.85 -1.13
C GLU A 21 -0.87 16.19 -0.69
N LEU A 22 -0.94 14.85 -0.80
CA LEU A 22 -2.04 14.02 -0.27
C LEU A 22 -1.89 13.67 1.22
N ALA A 23 -1.02 14.38 1.96
CA ALA A 23 -0.67 14.11 3.35
C ALA A 23 -0.04 12.72 3.60
N GLY A 24 0.53 12.10 2.56
CA GLY A 24 1.26 10.84 2.62
C GLY A 24 2.77 11.04 2.72
N GLU A 25 3.36 10.67 3.85
CA GLU A 25 4.82 10.62 3.99
C GLU A 25 5.38 9.39 3.26
N ALA A 26 5.88 9.59 2.04
CA ALA A 26 6.36 8.52 1.18
C ALA A 26 7.88 8.33 1.27
N GLN A 27 8.33 7.08 1.41
CA GLN A 27 9.75 6.71 1.39
C GLN A 27 10.02 5.59 0.39
N LEU A 28 11.13 5.67 -0.34
CA LEU A 28 11.55 4.61 -1.24
C LEU A 28 11.91 3.35 -0.43
N ARG A 29 11.28 2.23 -0.76
CA ARG A 29 11.53 0.95 -0.09
C ARG A 29 12.93 0.43 -0.42
N MET A 30 13.81 0.41 0.58
CA MET A 30 15.19 -0.07 0.43
C MET A 30 15.29 -1.59 0.63
N ALA A 31 16.12 -2.24 -0.19
CA ALA A 31 16.34 -3.67 -0.06
C ALA A 31 17.27 -3.99 1.12
N GLN A 32 17.02 -5.10 1.82
CA GLN A 32 17.85 -5.52 2.96
C GLN A 32 19.02 -6.43 2.56
N ARG A 33 18.88 -7.19 1.46
CA ARG A 33 19.85 -8.20 1.01
C ARG A 33 20.65 -7.80 -0.23
N LYS A 34 20.45 -6.59 -0.74
CA LYS A 34 21.19 -6.00 -1.87
C LYS A 34 21.29 -4.49 -1.69
N ALA A 35 22.27 -3.87 -2.34
CA ALA A 35 22.35 -2.41 -2.41
C ALA A 35 21.23 -1.84 -3.29
N GLY A 36 20.68 -0.69 -2.90
CA GLY A 36 19.65 0.01 -3.66
C GLY A 36 18.21 -0.36 -3.25
N PRO A 37 17.22 0.14 -4.00
CA PRO A 37 15.82 -0.07 -3.69
C PRO A 37 15.37 -1.51 -3.98
N VAL A 38 14.23 -1.87 -3.38
CA VAL A 38 13.44 -3.01 -3.83
C VAL A 38 12.98 -2.73 -5.26
N VAL A 39 13.09 -3.76 -6.10
CA VAL A 39 12.61 -3.76 -7.47
C VAL A 39 11.57 -4.85 -7.56
N THR A 40 10.37 -4.53 -8.04
CA THR A 40 9.29 -5.50 -8.23
C THR A 40 9.62 -6.48 -9.35
N ASP A 41 8.87 -7.56 -9.48
CA ASP A 41 9.04 -8.52 -10.58
C ASP A 41 8.76 -7.89 -11.96
N GLN A 42 8.03 -6.77 -12.00
CA GLN A 42 7.78 -5.96 -13.19
C GLN A 42 8.86 -4.89 -13.43
N GLY A 43 9.91 -4.84 -12.62
CA GLY A 43 11.02 -3.90 -12.77
C GLY A 43 10.78 -2.50 -12.21
N ASN A 44 9.71 -2.30 -11.44
CA ASN A 44 9.36 -0.99 -10.87
C ASN A 44 9.88 -0.81 -9.45
N LEU A 45 9.71 0.38 -8.90
CA LEU A 45 10.06 0.71 -7.52
C LEU A 45 8.82 0.76 -6.63
N VAL A 46 9.01 0.68 -5.32
CA VAL A 46 7.93 0.79 -4.34
C VAL A 46 8.19 1.96 -3.39
N LEU A 47 7.20 2.84 -3.26
CA LEU A 47 7.13 3.82 -2.19
C LEU A 47 6.27 3.27 -1.06
N ASP A 48 6.81 3.28 0.16
CA ASP A 48 6.05 3.03 1.38
C ASP A 48 5.52 4.35 1.92
N VAL A 49 4.20 4.49 1.95
CA VAL A 49 3.51 5.75 2.28
C VAL A 49 2.82 5.65 3.63
N LYS A 50 3.10 6.62 4.51
CA LYS A 50 2.46 6.72 5.82
C LYS A 50 1.47 7.88 5.84
N PHE A 51 0.20 7.56 6.17
CA PHE A 51 -0.83 8.56 6.44
C PHE A 51 -1.02 8.68 7.95
N ALA A 52 -0.57 9.80 8.55
CA ALA A 52 -0.56 9.98 10.01
C ALA A 52 -1.96 9.93 10.65
N GLY A 53 -2.97 10.45 9.95
CA GLY A 53 -4.38 10.41 10.38
C GLY A 53 -5.11 9.10 10.05
N GLY A 54 -4.42 8.11 9.48
CA GLY A 54 -5.07 6.97 8.84
C GLY A 54 -5.68 7.34 7.49
N ILE A 55 -6.45 6.42 6.91
CA ILE A 55 -7.10 6.56 5.61
C ILE A 55 -8.61 6.63 5.86
N ALA A 56 -9.19 7.82 5.75
CA ALA A 56 -10.61 8.05 6.02
C ALA A 56 -11.50 7.68 4.82
N ASP A 57 -11.07 8.03 3.61
CA ASP A 57 -11.74 7.70 2.35
C ASP A 57 -10.82 6.84 1.47
N PRO A 58 -10.84 5.50 1.63
CA PRO A 58 -9.98 4.62 0.83
C PRO A 58 -10.37 4.61 -0.65
N VAL A 59 -11.65 4.80 -1.00
CA VAL A 59 -12.10 4.82 -2.40
C VAL A 59 -11.57 6.07 -3.11
N GLY A 60 -11.69 7.22 -2.46
CA GLY A 60 -11.15 8.48 -2.98
C GLY A 60 -9.63 8.43 -3.11
N LEU A 61 -8.95 7.97 -2.06
CA LEU A 61 -7.49 7.90 -2.03
C LEU A 61 -6.92 6.94 -3.09
N GLU A 62 -7.51 5.76 -3.27
CA GLU A 62 -7.13 4.79 -4.31
C GLU A 62 -7.21 5.46 -5.70
N ARG A 63 -8.31 6.16 -5.98
CA ARG A 63 -8.50 6.86 -7.24
C ARG A 63 -7.47 7.98 -7.43
N GLU A 64 -7.21 8.79 -6.40
CA GLU A 64 -6.24 9.88 -6.49
C GLU A 64 -4.83 9.36 -6.76
N ILE A 65 -4.39 8.33 -6.02
CA ILE A 65 -3.08 7.71 -6.21
C ILE A 65 -2.94 7.12 -7.62
N ASN A 66 -3.94 6.37 -8.10
CA ASN A 66 -3.90 5.75 -9.42
C ASN A 66 -3.91 6.74 -10.58
N ASN A 67 -4.33 7.99 -10.36
CA ASN A 67 -4.28 9.05 -11.36
C ASN A 67 -2.97 9.85 -11.35
N LEU A 68 -2.04 9.59 -10.42
CA LEU A 68 -0.73 10.24 -10.43
C LEU A 68 0.14 9.68 -11.57
N PRO A 69 0.65 10.53 -12.49
CA PRO A 69 1.51 10.06 -13.57
C PRO A 69 2.77 9.36 -13.03
N GLY A 70 2.94 8.09 -13.42
CA GLY A 70 4.05 7.26 -12.98
C GLY A 70 3.74 6.31 -11.82
N VAL A 71 2.52 6.36 -11.26
CA VAL A 71 1.97 5.27 -10.45
C VAL A 71 1.48 4.14 -11.36
N LEU A 72 1.72 2.90 -10.95
CA LEU A 72 1.23 1.70 -11.63
C LEU A 72 0.11 1.05 -10.82
N GLU A 73 0.30 0.94 -9.50
CA GLU A 73 -0.72 0.44 -8.58
C GLU A 73 -0.44 0.83 -7.13
N ASN A 74 -1.36 0.50 -6.21
CA ASN A 74 -1.20 0.73 -4.79
C ASN A 74 -1.77 -0.42 -3.95
N GLY A 75 -1.48 -0.41 -2.65
CA GLY A 75 -1.89 -1.48 -1.74
C GLY A 75 -3.33 -1.37 -1.20
N LEU A 76 -4.19 -0.52 -1.74
CA LEU A 76 -5.59 -0.44 -1.35
C LEU A 76 -6.40 -1.47 -2.16
N PHE A 77 -7.12 -2.33 -1.44
CA PHE A 77 -8.00 -3.34 -2.03
C PHE A 77 -9.44 -2.95 -1.70
N VAL A 78 -9.95 -1.91 -2.34
CA VAL A 78 -11.23 -1.29 -1.96
C VAL A 78 -12.38 -1.97 -2.72
N ASN A 79 -13.45 -2.34 -2.03
CA ASN A 79 -14.66 -2.95 -2.60
C ASN A 79 -14.47 -4.27 -3.39
N ILE A 80 -13.32 -4.93 -3.28
CA ILE A 80 -13.03 -6.18 -4.01
C ILE A 80 -12.97 -7.44 -3.13
N THR A 81 -12.95 -7.31 -1.81
CA THR A 81 -12.91 -8.45 -0.89
C THR A 81 -14.32 -8.95 -0.56
N ASP A 82 -14.61 -10.21 -0.82
CA ASP A 82 -15.92 -10.81 -0.51
C ASP A 82 -16.01 -11.40 0.91
N GLN A 83 -14.92 -11.97 1.40
CA GLN A 83 -14.85 -12.65 2.69
C GLN A 83 -13.49 -12.42 3.35
N VAL A 84 -13.48 -12.27 4.68
CA VAL A 84 -12.24 -12.14 5.47
C VAL A 84 -12.24 -13.21 6.55
N LEU A 85 -11.39 -14.22 6.38
CA LEU A 85 -11.20 -15.28 7.37
C LEU A 85 -10.05 -14.91 8.31
N VAL A 86 -10.34 -14.79 9.60
CA VAL A 86 -9.36 -14.45 10.63
C VAL A 86 -9.02 -15.70 11.42
N GLY A 87 -7.77 -16.15 11.31
CA GLY A 87 -7.24 -17.22 12.15
C GLY A 87 -6.92 -16.69 13.55
N GLU A 88 -7.32 -17.42 14.58
CA GLU A 88 -7.10 -17.06 15.98
C GLU A 88 -6.88 -18.31 16.85
N ILE A 89 -6.14 -18.13 17.94
CA ILE A 89 -5.95 -19.18 18.94
C ILE A 89 -6.89 -18.86 20.11
N GLN A 90 -7.83 -19.76 20.38
CA GLN A 90 -8.73 -19.71 21.54
C GLN A 90 -8.42 -20.91 22.44
N ASP A 91 -8.11 -20.66 23.71
CA ASP A 91 -7.79 -21.71 24.70
C ASP A 91 -6.72 -22.72 24.24
N GLY A 92 -5.72 -22.23 23.50
CA GLY A 92 -4.64 -23.07 22.96
C GLY A 92 -5.02 -23.86 21.71
N VAL A 93 -6.23 -23.69 21.19
CA VAL A 93 -6.74 -24.36 19.98
C VAL A 93 -6.83 -23.37 18.82
N ALA A 94 -6.35 -23.78 17.64
CA ALA A 94 -6.48 -22.98 16.43
C ALA A 94 -7.93 -23.00 15.93
N SER A 95 -8.46 -21.82 15.62
CA SER A 95 -9.81 -21.61 15.11
C SER A 95 -9.80 -20.54 14.01
N VAL A 96 -10.88 -20.49 13.23
CA VAL A 96 -11.07 -19.49 12.18
C VAL A 96 -12.45 -18.89 12.37
N ARG A 97 -12.52 -17.55 12.37
CA ARG A 97 -13.79 -16.83 12.34
C ARG A 97 -13.93 -16.05 11.04
N ASP A 98 -15.15 -15.98 10.54
CA ASP A 98 -15.52 -15.14 9.41
C ASP A 98 -15.81 -13.71 9.92
N LEU A 99 -15.08 -12.73 9.39
CA LEU A 99 -15.29 -11.33 9.72
C LEU A 99 -16.35 -10.75 8.79
N ALA A 100 -17.53 -10.47 9.34
CA ALA A 100 -18.62 -9.84 8.62
C ALA A 100 -18.17 -8.51 7.99
N LYS A 101 -18.42 -8.37 6.69
CA LYS A 101 -18.21 -7.13 5.93
C LYS A 101 -19.12 -6.04 6.51
N ARG A 102 -18.55 -4.88 6.84
CA ARG A 102 -19.31 -3.70 7.28
C ARG A 102 -19.82 -2.91 6.09
#